data_AF-A0A8H6BY51-F1
#
_entry.id   AF-A0A8H6BY51-F1
#
_cell.length_a   1.000
_cell.length_b   1.000
_cell.length_c   1.000
_cell.angle_alpha   90.00
_cell.angle_beta   90.00
_cell.angle_gamma   90.00
#
_symmetry.space_group_name_H-M   'P 1'
#
loop_
_entity.id
_entity.type
_entity.pdbx_description
1 polymer ?
#
loop_
_entity_poly.entity_id
_entity_poly.type
_entity_poly.pdbx_seq_one_letter_code
_entity_poly.pdbx_strand_id
1 'polypeptide(L)'
;MSVASNPYGPNPSDFLSNVNKFEVIESTLREGEQFANAFFTTEKKIEIAKALDDFGVDYIELTSPVASEQSRRDCEAICKLGLKAKY
;
A
#
# COMPACT_ATOMS: atom_id res chain seq x y z
N MET A 1 -0.07 8.46 48.13
CA MET A 1 0.10 7.02 47.85
C MET A 1 1.03 6.92 46.66
N SER A 2 2.20 6.30 46.84
CA SER A 2 3.22 6.13 45.80
C SER A 2 2.73 5.11 44.78
N VAL A 3 2.59 5.50 43.51
CA VAL A 3 2.35 4.55 42.43
C VAL A 3 3.67 3.80 42.23
N ALA A 4 3.72 2.54 42.68
CA ALA A 4 4.89 1.70 42.49
C ALA A 4 5.17 1.57 40.99
N SER A 5 6.35 2.02 40.53
CA SER A 5 6.77 1.79 39.15
C SER A 5 6.95 0.29 38.96
N ASN A 6 6.10 -0.32 38.13
CA ASN A 6 6.24 -1.73 37.77
C ASN A 6 7.63 -1.92 37.11
N PRO A 7 8.56 -2.71 37.70
CA PRO A 7 9.90 -2.90 37.15
C PRO A 7 9.92 -3.64 35.81
N TYR A 8 8.78 -4.21 35.40
CA TYR A 8 8.59 -4.90 34.11
C TYR A 8 7.54 -4.20 33.23
N GLY A 9 7.19 -2.95 33.55
CA GLY A 9 6.26 -2.16 32.74
C GLY A 9 6.84 -1.79 31.37
N PRO A 10 5.98 -1.39 30.42
CA PRO A 10 6.45 -0.93 29.12
C PRO A 10 7.33 0.31 29.26
N ASN A 11 8.36 0.39 28.44
CA ASN A 11 9.18 1.59 28.33
C ASN A 11 8.36 2.71 27.65
N PRO A 12 8.65 3.99 27.93
CA PRO A 12 7.99 5.10 27.24
C PRO A 12 8.04 5.02 25.70
N SER A 13 9.10 4.43 25.14
CA SER A 13 9.24 4.19 23.70
C SER A 13 8.18 3.23 23.13
N ASP A 14 7.67 2.31 23.94
CA ASP A 14 6.74 1.27 23.48
C ASP A 14 5.39 1.88 23.08
N PHE A 15 5.03 3.03 23.67
CA PHE A 15 3.81 3.77 23.33
C PHE A 15 3.89 4.51 21.98
N LEU A 16 5.09 4.67 21.43
CA LEU A 16 5.30 5.21 20.07
C LEU A 16 5.32 4.12 19.01
N SER A 17 5.32 2.85 19.42
CA SER A 17 5.45 1.72 18.52
C SER A 17 4.16 1.51 17.73
N ASN A 18 4.28 1.43 16.40
CA ASN A 18 3.18 1.13 15.48
C ASN A 18 3.20 -0.32 15.00
N VAL A 19 4.01 -1.20 15.61
CA VAL A 19 4.20 -2.59 15.14
C VAL A 19 2.89 -3.40 15.06
N ASN A 20 1.87 -3.02 15.81
CA ASN A 20 0.53 -3.64 15.79
C ASN A 20 -0.54 -2.73 15.18
N LYS A 21 -0.18 -1.53 14.71
CA LYS A 21 -1.09 -0.53 14.15
C LYS A 21 -0.37 0.29 13.09
N PHE A 22 -0.28 -0.28 11.90
CA PHE A 22 0.30 0.36 10.73
C PHE A 22 -0.61 0.13 9.52
N GLU A 23 -0.45 0.96 8.50
CA GLU A 23 -1.08 0.78 7.19
C GLU A 23 0.00 0.33 6.19
N VAL A 24 -0.38 -0.52 5.22
CA VAL A 24 0.53 -0.98 4.15
C VAL A 24 0.26 -0.20 2.87
N ILE A 25 1.33 0.36 2.31
CA ILE A 25 1.34 0.89 0.94
C ILE A 25 2.00 -0.15 0.04
N GLU A 26 1.20 -0.82 -0.80
CA GLU A 26 1.70 -1.79 -1.75
C GLU A 26 2.12 -1.10 -3.05
N SER A 27 3.42 -1.17 -3.38
CA SER A 27 4.04 -0.43 -4.47
C SER A 27 4.38 -1.32 -5.68
N THR A 28 3.84 -2.53 -5.76
CA THR A 28 4.06 -3.43 -6.90
C THR A 28 3.71 -2.79 -8.26
N LEU A 29 2.66 -1.95 -8.31
CA LEU A 29 2.21 -1.27 -9.53
C LEU A 29 2.89 0.08 -9.81
N ARG A 30 3.95 0.41 -9.05
CA ARG A 30 4.82 1.56 -9.27
C ARG A 30 6.29 1.17 -9.29
N GLU A 31 6.81 0.72 -8.16
CA GLU A 31 8.20 0.28 -8.03
C GLU A 31 8.43 -1.02 -8.79
N GLY A 32 7.47 -1.95 -8.75
CA GLY A 32 7.56 -3.22 -9.45
C GLY A 32 7.65 -3.08 -10.98
N GLU A 33 7.18 -1.97 -11.55
CA GLU A 33 7.34 -1.67 -13.00
C GLU A 33 8.80 -1.37 -13.40
N GLN A 34 9.69 -1.04 -12.44
CA GLN A 34 11.11 -0.83 -12.71
C GLN A 34 11.91 -2.15 -12.81
N PHE A 35 11.30 -3.27 -12.45
CA PHE A 35 11.94 -4.57 -12.56
C PHE A 35 12.18 -4.91 -14.03
N ALA A 36 13.36 -5.45 -14.37
CA ALA A 36 13.81 -5.63 -15.76
C ALA A 36 12.85 -6.45 -16.65
N ASN A 37 12.03 -7.32 -16.04
CA ASN A 37 11.05 -8.16 -16.75
C ASN A 37 9.59 -7.80 -16.45
N ALA A 38 9.32 -6.65 -15.83
CA ALA A 38 7.96 -6.22 -15.49
C ALA A 38 7.35 -5.42 -16.65
N PHE A 39 6.65 -6.11 -17.54
CA PHE A 39 5.84 -5.50 -18.58
C PHE A 39 4.37 -5.82 -18.33
N PHE A 40 3.74 -5.07 -17.43
CA PHE A 40 2.33 -5.27 -17.11
C PHE A 40 1.43 -4.60 -18.14
N THR A 41 0.52 -5.36 -18.75
CA THR A 41 -0.59 -4.81 -19.51
C THR A 41 -1.63 -4.19 -18.56
N THR A 42 -2.51 -3.33 -19.08
CA THR A 42 -3.61 -2.76 -18.30
C THR A 42 -4.45 -3.84 -17.61
N GLU A 43 -4.76 -4.94 -18.29
CA GLU A 43 -5.51 -6.05 -17.71
C GLU A 43 -4.76 -6.68 -16.54
N LYS A 44 -3.45 -6.85 -16.66
CA LYS A 44 -2.64 -7.43 -15.58
C LYS A 44 -2.56 -6.51 -14.37
N LYS A 45 -2.45 -5.20 -14.58
CA LYS A 45 -2.49 -4.22 -13.49
C LYS A 45 -3.84 -4.24 -12.75
N ILE A 46 -4.95 -4.34 -13.49
CA ILE A 46 -6.29 -4.47 -12.90
C ILE A 46 -6.43 -5.76 -12.09
N GLU A 47 -5.92 -6.89 -12.59
CA GLU A 47 -5.93 -8.18 -11.88
C GLU A 47 -5.15 -8.08 -10.57
N ILE A 48 -3.94 -7.51 -10.61
CA ILE A 48 -3.09 -7.32 -9.42
C ILE A 48 -3.79 -6.38 -8.44
N ALA A 49 -4.33 -5.24 -8.88
CA ALA A 49 -5.01 -4.29 -8.00
C ALA A 49 -6.21 -4.92 -7.27
N LYS A 50 -7.01 -5.73 -7.97
CA LYS A 50 -8.12 -6.48 -7.35
C LYS A 50 -7.64 -7.51 -6.35
N ALA A 51 -6.56 -8.24 -6.67
CA ALA A 51 -5.99 -9.23 -5.76
C ALA A 51 -5.41 -8.58 -4.49
N LEU A 52 -4.77 -7.42 -4.62
CA LEU A 52 -4.25 -6.64 -3.49
C LEU A 52 -5.38 -6.10 -2.60
N ASP A 53 -6.48 -5.62 -3.20
CA ASP A 53 -7.66 -5.19 -2.47
C ASP A 53 -8.33 -6.33 -1.69
N ASP A 54 -8.46 -7.51 -2.33
CA ASP A 54 -9.02 -8.70 -1.68
C ASP A 54 -8.12 -9.22 -0.55
N PHE A 55 -6.79 -9.10 -0.71
CA PHE A 55 -5.83 -9.40 0.34
C PHE A 55 -5.94 -8.44 1.54
N GLY A 56 -6.40 -7.21 1.32
CA GLY A 56 -6.71 -6.25 2.36
C GLY A 56 -5.59 -5.26 2.67
N VAL A 57 -4.83 -4.83 1.66
CA VAL A 57 -3.89 -3.71 1.82
C VAL A 57 -4.64 -2.38 1.95
N ASP A 58 -4.06 -1.43 2.69
CA ASP A 58 -4.69 -0.13 2.91
C ASP A 58 -4.53 0.81 1.71
N TYR A 59 -3.38 0.74 1.01
CA TYR A 59 -3.09 1.55 -0.17
C TYR A 59 -2.43 0.71 -1.27
N ILE A 60 -2.74 1.07 -2.52
CA ILE A 60 -2.09 0.56 -3.72
C ILE A 60 -1.47 1.76 -4.46
N GLU A 61 -0.15 1.77 -4.58
CA GLU A 61 0.58 2.84 -5.26
C GLU A 61 0.75 2.53 -6.75
N LEU A 62 0.43 3.51 -7.61
CA LEU A 62 0.49 3.40 -9.06
C LEU A 62 1.60 4.27 -9.64
N THR A 63 2.18 3.86 -10.77
CA THR A 63 3.08 4.72 -11.56
C THR A 63 2.42 6.06 -11.87
N SER A 64 3.20 7.14 -11.77
CA SER A 64 2.72 8.50 -12.02
C SER A 64 1.98 8.60 -13.35
N PRO A 65 0.77 9.20 -13.40
CA PRO A 65 0.01 9.36 -14.64
C PRO A 65 0.71 10.28 -15.64
N VAL A 66 1.69 11.08 -15.21
CA VAL A 66 2.50 11.95 -16.08
C VAL A 66 3.61 11.16 -16.81
N ALA A 67 3.92 9.93 -16.36
CA ALA A 67 4.97 9.12 -16.95
C ALA A 67 4.69 8.74 -18.42
N SER A 68 3.42 8.44 -18.75
CA SER A 68 2.97 8.18 -20.11
C SER A 68 1.45 8.26 -20.23
N GLU A 69 0.92 8.41 -21.46
CA GLU A 69 -0.51 8.31 -21.70
C GLU A 69 -1.11 6.96 -21.28
N GLN A 70 -0.33 5.88 -21.37
CA GLN A 70 -0.77 4.57 -20.92
C GLN A 70 -0.88 4.53 -19.39
N SER A 71 0.11 5.07 -18.67
CA SER A 71 0.09 5.19 -17.21
C SER A 71 -1.12 6.00 -16.71
N ARG A 72 -1.47 7.09 -17.41
CA ARG A 72 -2.68 7.86 -17.13
C ARG A 72 -3.94 7.02 -17.29
N ARG A 73 -4.07 6.29 -18.41
CA ARG A 73 -5.23 5.42 -18.68
C ARG A 73 -5.35 4.29 -17.67
N ASP A 74 -4.24 3.68 -17.29
CA ASP A 74 -4.20 2.62 -16.29
C ASP A 74 -4.65 3.14 -14.92
N CYS A 75 -4.14 4.31 -14.50
CA CYS A 75 -4.55 4.96 -13.27
C CYS A 75 -6.05 5.26 -13.25
N GLU A 76 -6.58 5.86 -14.33
CA GLU A 76 -8.02 6.12 -14.45
C GLU A 76 -8.86 4.85 -14.45
N ALA A 77 -8.38 3.77 -15.07
CA ALA A 77 -9.08 2.49 -15.11
C ALA A 77 -9.15 1.84 -13.72
N ILE A 78 -8.03 1.85 -12.98
CA ILE A 78 -7.95 1.26 -11.63
C ILE A 78 -8.80 2.05 -10.64
N CYS A 79 -8.74 3.39 -10.65
CA CYS A 79 -9.56 4.23 -9.78
C CYS A 79 -11.08 4.04 -9.98
N LYS A 80 -11.51 3.59 -11.16
CA LYS A 80 -12.93 3.32 -11.48
C LYS A 80 -13.41 1.94 -11.03
N LEU A 81 -12.53 1.08 -10.49
CA LEU A 81 -12.90 -0.26 -10.05
C LEU A 81 -13.68 -0.29 -8.74
N GLY A 82 -13.65 0.79 -7.96
CA GLY A 82 -14.34 0.86 -6.67
C GLY A 82 -13.74 -0.06 -5.60
N LEU A 83 -12.41 -0.25 -5.62
CA LEU A 83 -11.70 -1.02 -4.59
C LEU A 83 -11.78 -0.34 -3.23
N LYS A 84 -11.60 -1.12 -2.15
CA LYS A 84 -11.60 -0.63 -0.77
C LYS A 84 -10.27 0.03 -0.42
N ALA A 85 -9.17 -0.50 -0.96
CA ALA A 85 -7.85 0.07 -0.87
C ALA A 85 -7.83 1.49 -1.45
N LYS A 86 -7.07 2.36 -0.82
CA LYS A 86 -6.86 3.75 -1.22
C LYS A 86 -5.73 3.83 -2.26
N TYR A 87 -5.59 4.96 -2.93
CA TYR A 87 -4.57 5.22 -3.95
C TYR A 87 -3.91 6.58 -3.73
#